data_AF-A0A937X779-F1
#
_entry.id   AF-A0A937X779-F1
#
_cell.length_a   1.000
_cell.length_b   1.000
_cell.length_c   1.000
_cell.angle_alpha   90.00
_cell.angle_beta   90.00
_cell.angle_gamma   90.00
#
_symmetry.space_group_name_H-M   'P 1'
#
loop_
_entity.id
_entity.type
_entity.pdbx_description
1 polymer ?
#
loop_
_entity_poly.entity_id
_entity_poly.type
_entity_poly.pdbx_seq_one_letter_code
_entity_poly.pdbx_strand_id
1 'polypeptide(L)'
;MTRQQRERLAPTDRRTAQSGSALLVALLVLGALAMIGTSLMLISFTERRASGYYRDSLQALAAAETGVSFAKRMIQDLTAPMGDDDADGRADFTVADELSWGGRYTTVAEASDITGSGIAAYRSNGFTIVTEGVYRDAVRRVRAQIVHDSFLKYARFVSFTGTNYDCGAVLTGEVYVGGDLGIPNNCGADPVQFLEFVAAVGNIPNAAYGIFHRGYVTGASSIDLENSVDFNTVRARTRGYLDACDCEGRGEIGLYIHPPGGSDPLGIGATPLNLSLFDFCNTTASPPDTVITYNGNVLQHALNGGPLQARHFNGMIFFEDDGRVHGTLNGRSARSLSIFATDDIIIYNNIVTGHTGFDPDTGLPNGAGEPVNIGLIAYDYIYLHQNTPRVLRIDAALMSCRSNWRVIGGTIADHPVAGPGPLDLDLDGIVGETPFNNDPNPGSGWDELNITAHTWVLNINGPIITYNGGSAWPWNDATVLANASGPTRRYNYDLDVTEFPPPCFPVPLNLWKDVSWTEIFDSRSDLASHLPE
;
A
#
# COMPACT_ATOMS: atom_id res chain seq x y z
N MET A 1 46.56 -118.38 43.67
CA MET A 1 46.18 -117.12 44.37
C MET A 1 46.23 -116.01 43.33
N THR A 2 45.12 -115.73 42.63
CA THR A 2 44.14 -114.64 42.88
C THR A 2 44.76 -113.25 42.78
N ARG A 3 44.18 -112.22 42.15
CA ARG A 3 43.04 -111.96 41.26
C ARG A 3 43.03 -110.40 41.13
N GLN A 4 42.49 -109.87 40.02
CA GLN A 4 42.05 -108.46 39.82
C GLN A 4 43.17 -107.40 39.68
N GLN A 5 43.45 -106.83 38.49
CA GLN A 5 42.57 -106.13 37.53
C GLN A 5 41.93 -104.87 38.15
N ARG A 6 42.58 -103.73 37.92
CA ARG A 6 41.98 -102.39 37.98
C ARG A 6 42.59 -101.54 36.87
N GLU A 7 41.83 -101.43 35.78
CA GLU A 7 41.98 -100.43 34.74
C GLU A 7 41.93 -99.03 35.39
N ARG A 8 42.95 -98.21 35.15
CA ARG A 8 42.85 -96.76 35.29
C ARG A 8 42.94 -96.16 33.89
N LEU A 9 41.81 -95.59 33.49
CA LEU A 9 41.63 -94.79 32.28
C LEU A 9 42.77 -93.77 32.14
N ALA A 10 43.40 -93.79 30.97
CA ALA A 10 44.34 -92.77 30.55
C ALA A 10 43.62 -91.41 30.43
N PRO A 11 44.19 -90.30 30.94
CA PRO A 11 43.77 -88.98 30.52
C PRO A 11 44.24 -88.78 29.08
N THR A 12 43.30 -88.73 28.15
CA THR A 12 43.54 -88.21 26.81
C THR A 12 43.87 -86.73 26.95
N ASP A 13 45.17 -86.43 26.97
CA ASP A 13 45.72 -85.08 26.86
C ASP A 13 45.41 -84.59 25.43
N ARG A 14 44.16 -84.15 25.21
CA ARG A 14 43.80 -83.27 24.11
C ARG A 14 44.48 -81.93 24.38
N ARG A 15 45.77 -81.86 24.08
CA ARG A 15 46.44 -80.59 23.80
C ARG A 15 45.76 -80.03 22.56
N THR A 16 44.71 -79.26 22.81
CA THR A 16 44.02 -78.48 21.81
C THR A 16 45.05 -77.56 21.16
N ALA A 17 45.27 -77.76 19.86
CA ALA A 17 45.98 -76.86 18.98
C ALA A 17 45.18 -75.54 18.81
N GLN A 18 44.91 -74.84 19.92
CA GLN A 18 44.12 -73.61 19.98
C GLN A 18 44.96 -72.35 20.25
N SER A 19 46.26 -72.48 20.50
CA SER A 19 47.13 -71.35 20.83
C SER A 19 47.42 -70.41 19.64
N GLY A 20 47.35 -70.90 18.40
CA GLY A 20 47.52 -70.05 17.20
C GLY A 20 46.25 -69.32 16.76
N SER A 21 45.09 -69.97 16.86
CA SER A 21 43.81 -69.38 16.45
C SER A 21 43.32 -68.32 17.43
N ALA A 22 43.57 -68.49 18.74
CA ALA A 22 43.22 -67.48 19.75
C ALA A 22 43.99 -66.16 19.53
N LEU A 23 45.28 -66.22 19.16
CA LEU A 23 46.07 -65.02 18.84
C LEU A 23 45.57 -64.32 17.57
N LEU A 24 45.25 -65.09 16.52
CA LEU A 24 44.69 -64.53 15.27
C LEU A 24 43.33 -63.87 15.50
N VAL A 25 42.45 -64.49 16.29
CA VAL A 25 41.16 -63.89 16.66
C VAL A 25 41.37 -62.64 17.50
N ALA A 26 42.29 -62.65 18.48
CA ALA A 26 42.60 -61.47 19.29
C ALA A 26 43.15 -60.30 18.43
N LEU A 27 44.01 -60.59 17.45
CA LEU A 27 44.52 -59.59 16.51
C LEU A 27 43.43 -59.07 15.56
N LEU A 28 42.53 -59.94 15.10
CA LEU A 28 41.36 -59.53 14.30
C LEU A 28 40.42 -58.63 15.09
N VAL A 29 40.15 -58.97 16.35
CA VAL A 29 39.32 -58.17 17.26
C VAL A 29 40.00 -56.84 17.57
N LEU A 30 41.30 -56.82 17.87
CA LEU A 30 42.07 -55.59 18.06
C LEU A 30 42.10 -54.72 16.79
N GLY A 31 42.28 -55.32 15.62
CA GLY A 31 42.23 -54.63 14.34
C GLY A 31 40.86 -54.02 14.05
N ALA A 32 39.79 -54.78 14.31
CA ALA A 32 38.41 -54.29 14.17
C ALA A 32 38.12 -53.14 15.16
N LEU A 33 38.54 -53.28 16.42
CA LEU A 33 38.39 -52.22 17.43
C LEU A 33 39.21 -50.97 17.07
N ALA A 34 40.42 -51.12 16.54
CA ALA A 34 41.23 -50.01 16.06
C ALA A 34 40.56 -49.28 14.88
N MET A 35 40.01 -50.02 13.90
CA MET A 35 39.28 -49.46 12.76
C MET A 35 38.01 -48.70 13.20
N ILE A 36 37.26 -49.25 14.17
CA ILE A 36 36.10 -48.58 14.76
C ILE A 36 36.54 -47.30 15.48
N GLY A 37 37.59 -47.37 16.30
CA GLY A 37 38.14 -46.23 17.02
C GLY A 37 38.59 -45.09 16.09
N THR A 38 39.31 -45.41 15.00
CA THR A 38 39.72 -44.41 14.01
C THR A 38 38.55 -43.83 13.24
N SER A 39 37.54 -44.65 12.91
CA SER A 39 36.33 -44.18 12.23
C SER A 39 35.55 -43.20 13.11
N LEU A 40 35.38 -43.51 14.40
CA LEU A 40 34.73 -42.62 15.37
C LEU A 40 35.48 -41.30 15.55
N MET A 41 36.82 -41.33 15.59
CA MET A 41 37.63 -40.10 15.63
C MET A 41 37.46 -39.26 14.36
N LEU A 42 37.51 -39.87 13.17
CA LEU A 42 37.32 -39.15 11.90
C LEU A 42 35.93 -38.54 11.79
N ILE A 43 34.88 -39.26 12.22
CA ILE A 43 33.52 -38.74 12.29
C ILE A 43 33.49 -37.53 13.24
N SER A 44 34.04 -37.64 14.45
CA SER A 44 34.07 -36.54 15.42
C SER A 44 34.83 -35.30 14.91
N PHE A 45 35.97 -35.49 14.22
CA PHE A 45 36.70 -34.38 13.61
C PHE A 45 35.92 -33.74 12.46
N THR A 46 35.23 -34.55 11.65
CA THR A 46 34.42 -34.08 10.52
C THR A 46 33.20 -33.31 11.03
N GLU A 47 32.51 -33.84 12.05
CA GLU A 47 31.38 -33.17 12.71
C GLU A 47 31.80 -31.84 13.35
N ARG A 48 32.95 -31.81 14.05
CA ARG A 48 33.44 -30.58 14.67
C ARG A 48 33.80 -29.52 13.62
N ARG A 49 34.41 -29.91 12.50
CA ARG A 49 34.69 -28.99 11.39
C ARG A 49 33.39 -28.53 10.74
N ALA A 50 32.48 -29.44 10.41
CA ALA A 50 31.19 -29.11 9.82
C ALA A 50 30.38 -28.18 10.72
N SER A 51 30.37 -28.41 12.03
CA SER A 51 29.72 -27.54 13.02
C SER A 51 30.37 -26.16 13.09
N GLY A 52 31.70 -26.08 13.02
CA GLY A 52 32.44 -24.82 12.95
C GLY A 52 32.09 -24.02 11.69
N TYR A 53 32.14 -24.65 10.52
CA TYR A 53 31.73 -24.03 9.25
C TYR A 53 30.25 -23.62 9.26
N TYR A 54 29.36 -24.44 9.83
CA TYR A 54 27.95 -24.10 9.93
C TYR A 54 27.73 -22.88 10.82
N ARG A 55 28.43 -22.80 11.96
CA ARG A 55 28.38 -21.62 12.83
C ARG A 55 28.91 -20.38 12.12
N ASP A 56 30.08 -20.46 11.50
CA ASP A 56 30.70 -19.33 10.80
C ASP A 56 29.80 -18.86 9.63
N SER A 57 29.16 -19.81 8.94
CA SER A 57 28.17 -19.56 7.88
C SER A 57 26.90 -18.87 8.39
N LEU A 58 26.33 -19.30 9.53
CA LEU A 58 25.19 -18.61 10.14
C LEU A 58 25.55 -17.19 10.59
N GLN A 59 26.78 -16.97 11.07
CA GLN A 59 27.26 -15.64 11.41
C GLN A 59 27.41 -14.76 10.16
N ALA A 60 27.94 -15.31 9.06
CA ALA A 60 27.99 -14.61 7.78
C ALA A 60 26.58 -14.25 7.25
N LEU A 61 25.59 -15.15 7.39
CA LEU A 61 24.19 -14.85 7.05
C LEU A 61 23.63 -13.73 7.93
N ALA A 62 23.90 -13.75 9.24
CA ALA A 62 23.47 -12.68 10.14
C ALA A 62 24.10 -11.32 9.78
N ALA A 63 25.36 -11.30 9.32
CA ALA A 63 25.96 -10.08 8.76
C ALA A 63 25.22 -9.60 7.50
N ALA A 64 24.86 -10.53 6.59
CA ALA A 64 24.13 -10.18 5.38
C ALA A 64 22.74 -9.58 5.69
N GLU A 65 21.99 -10.20 6.61
CA GLU A 65 20.68 -9.68 7.06
C GLU A 65 20.79 -8.32 7.77
N THR A 66 21.90 -8.12 8.50
CA THR A 66 22.21 -6.83 9.12
C THR A 66 22.41 -5.75 8.05
N GLY A 67 23.17 -6.04 6.98
CA GLY A 67 23.34 -5.11 5.86
C GLY A 67 22.04 -4.79 5.13
N VAL A 68 21.19 -5.79 4.89
CA VAL A 68 19.83 -5.56 4.35
C VAL A 68 19.03 -4.62 5.25
N SER A 69 19.08 -4.81 6.57
CA SER A 69 18.36 -3.97 7.53
C SER A 69 18.88 -2.53 7.56
N PHE A 70 20.20 -2.34 7.49
CA PHE A 70 20.80 -1.01 7.38
C PHE A 70 20.45 -0.31 6.08
N ALA A 71 20.51 -1.01 4.94
CA ALA A 71 20.13 -0.45 3.65
C ALA A 71 18.65 -0.04 3.63
N LYS A 72 17.74 -0.90 4.12
CA LYS A 72 16.32 -0.56 4.27
C LYS A 72 16.12 0.69 5.11
N ARG A 73 16.85 0.81 6.23
CA ARG A 73 16.78 1.99 7.09
C ARG A 73 17.30 3.23 6.39
N MET A 74 18.41 3.16 5.66
CA MET A 74 18.93 4.29 4.88
C MET A 74 17.93 4.72 3.80
N ILE A 75 17.22 3.76 3.19
CA ILE A 75 16.13 4.02 2.24
C ILE A 75 14.96 4.72 2.93
N GLN A 76 14.49 4.20 4.07
CA GLN A 76 13.40 4.78 4.87
C GLN A 76 13.74 6.19 5.39
N ASP A 77 14.97 6.39 5.84
CA ASP A 77 15.45 7.67 6.39
C ASP A 77 15.84 8.66 5.27
N LEU A 78 15.77 8.26 3.99
CA LEU A 78 16.16 9.07 2.82
C LEU A 78 17.62 9.56 2.87
N THR A 79 18.52 8.77 3.46
CA THR A 79 19.92 9.15 3.72
C THR A 79 20.94 8.45 2.83
N ALA A 80 20.52 7.47 2.03
CA ALA A 80 21.41 6.79 1.10
C ALA A 80 21.95 7.76 0.02
N PRO A 81 23.26 7.71 -0.27
CA PRO A 81 23.88 8.51 -1.33
C PRO A 81 23.58 7.88 -2.69
N MET A 82 22.40 8.18 -3.24
CA MET A 82 21.93 7.65 -4.52
C MET A 82 22.80 8.13 -5.69
N GLY A 83 23.49 7.21 -6.34
CA GLY A 83 24.29 7.35 -7.56
C GLY A 83 23.64 6.61 -8.74
N ASP A 84 24.41 6.41 -9.81
CA ASP A 84 24.11 5.52 -10.95
C ASP A 84 25.48 4.95 -11.34
N ASP A 85 26.03 4.10 -10.45
CA ASP A 85 27.42 3.66 -10.49
C ASP A 85 27.69 2.71 -11.67
N ASP A 86 26.67 2.04 -12.20
CA ASP A 86 26.77 1.13 -13.35
C ASP A 86 26.28 1.73 -14.69
N ALA A 87 25.74 2.96 -14.66
CA ALA A 87 25.29 3.71 -15.82
C ALA A 87 24.14 3.02 -16.59
N ASP A 88 23.33 2.21 -15.91
CA ASP A 88 22.08 1.66 -16.44
C ASP A 88 20.93 2.69 -16.43
N GLY A 89 21.18 3.84 -15.78
CA GLY A 89 20.27 4.96 -15.65
C GLY A 89 19.45 4.91 -14.36
N ARG A 90 19.43 3.80 -13.63
CA ARG A 90 18.71 3.63 -12.36
C ARG A 90 19.59 4.09 -11.21
N ALA A 91 18.92 4.58 -10.17
CA ALA A 91 19.63 5.05 -9.00
C ALA A 91 20.07 3.87 -8.12
N ASP A 92 21.36 3.79 -7.82
CA ASP A 92 21.94 2.77 -6.96
C ASP A 92 22.70 3.37 -5.76
N PHE A 93 23.01 2.53 -4.78
CA PHE A 93 23.96 2.88 -3.74
C PHE A 93 24.64 1.64 -3.16
N THR A 94 25.86 1.85 -2.67
CA THR A 94 26.63 0.84 -1.96
C THR A 94 26.88 1.28 -0.51
N VAL A 95 26.65 0.38 0.44
CA VAL A 95 27.01 0.56 1.85
C VAL A 95 27.78 -0.66 2.35
N ALA A 96 28.85 -0.44 3.11
CA ALA A 96 29.63 -1.53 3.71
C ALA A 96 30.09 -1.12 5.11
N ASP A 97 30.12 -2.09 6.03
CA ASP A 97 30.57 -1.85 7.41
C ASP A 97 31.13 -3.14 8.07
N GLU A 98 31.85 -2.95 9.18
CA GLU A 98 32.36 -4.01 10.05
C GLU A 98 31.63 -4.01 11.40
N LEU A 99 31.01 -5.13 11.72
CA LEU A 99 30.22 -5.34 12.93
C LEU A 99 31.14 -5.63 14.12
N SER A 100 30.71 -5.21 15.32
CA SER A 100 31.50 -5.31 16.57
C SER A 100 31.94 -6.73 16.95
N TRP A 101 31.26 -7.75 16.43
CA TRP A 101 31.58 -9.17 16.64
C TRP A 101 32.48 -9.76 15.54
N GLY A 102 32.98 -8.95 14.60
CA GLY A 102 33.94 -9.32 13.56
C GLY A 102 33.34 -9.76 12.22
N GLY A 103 32.02 -9.69 12.06
CA GLY A 103 31.36 -9.85 10.76
C GLY A 103 31.46 -8.59 9.92
N ARG A 104 31.42 -8.72 8.60
CA ARG A 104 31.41 -7.60 7.66
C ARG A 104 30.27 -7.78 6.69
N TYR A 105 29.74 -6.69 6.19
CA TYR A 105 28.77 -6.75 5.10
C TYR A 105 29.09 -5.71 4.03
N THR A 106 28.70 -6.03 2.80
CA THR A 106 28.63 -5.11 1.67
C THR A 106 27.26 -5.26 1.06
N THR A 107 26.51 -4.16 0.97
CA THR A 107 25.18 -4.09 0.41
C THR A 107 25.19 -3.18 -0.79
N VAL A 108 24.61 -3.65 -1.89
CA VAL A 108 24.29 -2.87 -3.08
C VAL A 108 22.77 -2.85 -3.21
N ALA A 109 22.17 -1.70 -3.49
CA ALA A 109 20.75 -1.58 -3.71
C ALA A 109 20.46 -0.66 -4.89
N GLU A 110 19.41 -0.98 -5.65
CA GLU A 110 19.03 -0.28 -6.89
C GLU A 110 17.52 -0.03 -6.91
N ALA A 111 17.12 1.16 -7.37
CA ALA A 111 15.73 1.53 -7.62
C ALA A 111 15.15 0.79 -8.82
N SER A 112 13.93 0.24 -8.71
CA SER A 112 13.37 -0.68 -9.73
C SER A 112 13.06 -0.07 -11.09
N ASP A 113 12.71 1.21 -11.16
CA ASP A 113 11.94 1.76 -12.29
C ASP A 113 12.11 3.28 -12.51
N ILE A 114 12.91 3.96 -11.69
CA ILE A 114 13.17 5.40 -11.86
C ILE A 114 14.60 5.63 -12.32
N THR A 115 14.73 6.39 -13.41
CA THR A 115 16.02 6.75 -14.01
C THR A 115 16.62 8.07 -13.50
N GLY A 116 16.28 8.44 -12.25
CA GLY A 116 16.60 9.73 -11.66
C GLY A 116 17.31 9.60 -10.31
N SER A 117 18.40 10.35 -10.13
CA SER A 117 19.21 10.33 -8.91
C SER A 117 18.67 11.22 -7.78
N GLY A 118 19.25 11.07 -6.57
CA GLY A 118 18.89 11.89 -5.40
C GLY A 118 17.50 11.56 -4.83
N ILE A 119 16.70 12.59 -4.52
CA ILE A 119 15.36 12.42 -3.92
C ILE A 119 14.40 11.68 -4.88
N ALA A 120 14.62 11.80 -6.19
CA ALA A 120 13.78 11.15 -7.19
C ALA A 120 13.85 9.61 -7.09
N ALA A 121 15.01 9.06 -6.73
CA ALA A 121 15.21 7.62 -6.56
C ALA A 121 14.26 7.02 -5.53
N TYR A 122 14.02 7.71 -4.40
CA TYR A 122 13.12 7.26 -3.34
C TYR A 122 11.64 7.26 -3.75
N ARG A 123 11.31 7.78 -4.94
CA ARG A 123 9.96 7.71 -5.50
C ARG A 123 9.75 6.47 -6.38
N SER A 124 10.77 5.60 -6.51
CA SER A 124 10.68 4.36 -7.28
C SER A 124 9.62 3.44 -6.70
N ASN A 125 9.00 2.60 -7.52
CA ASN A 125 8.04 1.61 -7.04
C ASN A 125 8.65 0.62 -6.02
N GLY A 126 9.97 0.43 -6.07
CA GLY A 126 10.69 -0.47 -5.20
C GLY A 126 12.20 -0.32 -5.24
N PHE A 127 12.86 -1.09 -4.36
CA PHE A 127 14.29 -1.32 -4.38
C PHE A 127 14.59 -2.81 -4.37
N THR A 128 15.57 -3.23 -5.18
CA THR A 128 16.22 -4.52 -5.01
C THR A 128 17.49 -4.32 -4.18
N ILE A 129 17.59 -5.01 -3.06
CA ILE A 129 18.72 -4.94 -2.13
C ILE A 129 19.45 -6.27 -2.17
N VAL A 130 20.74 -6.26 -2.48
CA VAL A 130 21.60 -7.44 -2.46
C VAL A 130 22.72 -7.20 -1.46
N THR A 131 22.86 -8.09 -0.48
CA THR A 131 23.91 -7.99 0.55
C THR A 131 24.76 -9.24 0.59
N GLU A 132 26.07 -9.05 0.62
CA GLU A 132 27.05 -10.07 0.98
C GLU A 132 27.49 -9.87 2.44
N GLY A 133 27.35 -10.92 3.24
CA GLY A 133 27.86 -11.01 4.60
C GLY A 133 29.06 -11.94 4.66
N VAL A 134 30.12 -11.50 5.34
CA VAL A 134 31.38 -12.24 5.50
C VAL A 134 31.70 -12.37 6.97
N TYR A 135 32.02 -13.59 7.41
CA TYR A 135 32.58 -13.83 8.73
C TYR A 135 33.66 -14.91 8.65
N ARG A 136 34.90 -14.51 8.95
CA ARG A 136 36.11 -15.29 8.65
C ARG A 136 36.15 -15.64 7.15
N ASP A 137 36.17 -16.92 6.82
CA ASP A 137 36.20 -17.42 5.44
C ASP A 137 34.80 -17.78 4.91
N ALA A 138 33.75 -17.64 5.74
CA ALA A 138 32.38 -17.91 5.33
C ALA A 138 31.75 -16.68 4.68
N VAL A 139 31.13 -16.87 3.51
CA VAL A 139 30.44 -15.84 2.74
C VAL A 139 29.00 -16.30 2.50
N ARG A 140 28.03 -15.43 2.75
CA ARG A 140 26.61 -15.66 2.45
C ARG A 140 26.04 -14.42 1.79
N ARG A 141 25.11 -14.61 0.86
CA ARG A 141 24.47 -13.50 0.14
C ARG A 141 22.95 -13.60 0.28
N VAL A 142 22.32 -12.44 0.37
CA VAL A 142 20.86 -12.30 0.50
C VAL A 142 20.39 -11.26 -0.50
N ARG A 143 19.31 -11.57 -1.22
CA ARG A 143 18.53 -10.62 -2.00
C ARG A 143 17.21 -10.37 -1.30
N ALA A 144 16.87 -9.11 -1.11
CA ALA A 144 15.58 -8.66 -0.65
C ALA A 144 14.98 -7.69 -1.66
N GLN A 145 13.67 -7.70 -1.79
CA GLN A 145 12.95 -6.66 -2.54
C GLN A 145 12.00 -5.96 -1.60
N ILE A 146 12.04 -4.64 -1.64
CA ILE A 146 11.09 -3.78 -0.96
C ILE A 146 10.31 -2.97 -1.98
N VAL A 147 9.05 -2.69 -1.70
CA VAL A 147 8.21 -1.80 -2.51
C VAL A 147 7.57 -0.76 -1.61
N HIS A 148 7.19 0.38 -2.20
CA HIS A 148 6.37 1.34 -1.49
C HIS A 148 5.08 0.67 -1.04
N ASP A 149 4.71 0.95 0.20
CA ASP A 149 3.35 0.70 0.63
C ASP A 149 2.48 1.90 0.24
N SER A 150 1.20 1.67 -0.03
CA SER A 150 0.33 2.74 -0.55
C SER A 150 -0.38 3.47 0.59
N PHE A 151 -0.61 4.79 0.45
CA PHE A 151 -1.55 5.49 1.33
C PHE A 151 -2.98 4.94 1.18
N LEU A 152 -3.30 4.34 0.03
CA LEU A 152 -4.64 3.86 -0.29
C LEU A 152 -5.07 2.67 0.58
N LYS A 153 -4.19 2.03 1.33
CA LYS A 153 -4.58 0.96 2.28
C LYS A 153 -5.25 1.50 3.55
N TYR A 154 -5.05 2.79 3.83
CA TYR A 154 -5.58 3.43 5.02
C TYR A 154 -7.00 3.93 4.77
N ALA A 155 -7.95 3.48 5.58
CA ALA A 155 -9.26 4.15 5.65
C ALA A 155 -9.10 5.57 6.17
N ARG A 156 -8.20 5.76 7.16
CA ARG A 156 -7.87 7.06 7.72
C ARG A 156 -6.37 7.19 7.95
N PHE A 157 -5.79 8.24 7.41
CA PHE A 157 -4.39 8.59 7.63
C PHE A 157 -4.27 10.05 8.07
N VAL A 158 -3.65 10.27 9.24
CA VAL A 158 -3.32 11.61 9.77
C VAL A 158 -1.82 11.67 10.01
N SER A 159 -1.08 12.47 9.23
CA SER A 159 0.39 12.46 9.23
C SER A 159 1.03 13.02 10.51
N PHE A 160 0.51 14.14 11.01
CA PHE A 160 1.20 14.95 12.02
C PHE A 160 0.48 15.03 13.37
N THR A 161 -0.85 15.18 13.37
CA THR A 161 -1.62 15.39 14.60
C THR A 161 -2.26 14.10 15.13
N GLY A 162 -2.81 14.19 16.35
CA GLY A 162 -3.77 13.20 16.85
C GLY A 162 -5.12 13.29 16.14
N THR A 163 -5.98 12.30 16.39
CA THR A 163 -7.39 12.31 15.99
C THR A 163 -8.23 11.64 17.08
N ASN A 164 -9.51 12.00 17.17
CA ASN A 164 -10.47 11.39 18.10
C ASN A 164 -11.61 10.77 17.31
N TYR A 165 -12.12 9.64 17.79
CA TYR A 165 -13.35 9.03 17.30
C TYR A 165 -14.44 9.11 18.35
N ASP A 166 -15.68 9.19 17.89
CA ASP A 166 -16.87 9.09 18.73
C ASP A 166 -17.31 7.62 18.87
N CYS A 167 -18.11 7.33 19.90
CA CYS A 167 -18.66 6.00 20.12
C CYS A 167 -19.45 5.50 18.91
N GLY A 168 -19.41 4.19 18.67
CA GLY A 168 -20.05 3.54 17.52
C GLY A 168 -19.31 3.70 16.20
N ALA A 169 -18.18 4.40 16.15
CA ALA A 169 -17.38 4.47 14.93
C ALA A 169 -16.80 3.10 14.55
N VAL A 170 -16.97 2.71 13.29
CA VAL A 170 -16.44 1.46 12.72
C VAL A 170 -15.55 1.79 11.53
N LEU A 171 -14.31 1.29 11.53
CA LEU A 171 -13.31 1.57 10.50
C LEU A 171 -12.86 0.26 9.85
N THR A 172 -13.11 0.14 8.55
CA THR A 172 -12.93 -1.10 7.77
C THR A 172 -11.55 -1.25 7.12
N GLY A 173 -10.73 -0.18 7.08
CA GLY A 173 -9.34 -0.20 6.58
C GLY A 173 -8.33 0.20 7.65
N GLU A 174 -7.04 0.20 7.29
CA GLU A 174 -5.97 0.56 8.24
C GLU A 174 -6.12 2.00 8.75
N VAL A 175 -5.65 2.25 9.97
CA VAL A 175 -5.66 3.59 10.57
C VAL A 175 -4.27 3.98 11.00
N TYR A 176 -3.83 5.16 10.55
CA TYR A 176 -2.57 5.76 10.96
C TYR A 176 -2.80 7.15 11.56
N VAL A 177 -2.14 7.41 12.70
CA VAL A 177 -2.20 8.70 13.40
C VAL A 177 -0.81 9.15 13.84
N GLY A 178 -0.40 10.33 13.39
CA GLY A 178 0.88 10.97 13.69
C GLY A 178 1.04 11.48 15.12
N GLY A 179 -0.07 11.56 15.86
CA GLY A 179 -0.11 11.87 17.29
C GLY A 179 -0.87 10.81 18.08
N ASP A 180 -1.62 11.26 19.09
CA ASP A 180 -2.44 10.38 19.91
C ASP A 180 -3.74 10.00 19.19
N LEU A 181 -4.15 8.74 19.34
CA LEU A 181 -5.47 8.28 18.93
C LEU A 181 -6.42 8.27 20.13
N GLY A 182 -7.36 9.21 20.13
CA GLY A 182 -8.38 9.33 21.15
C GLY A 182 -9.56 8.39 20.93
N ILE A 183 -9.85 7.58 21.94
CA ILE A 183 -11.02 6.69 22.01
C ILE A 183 -11.85 7.12 23.23
N PRO A 184 -13.19 7.23 23.14
CA PRO A 184 -14.01 7.61 24.29
C PRO A 184 -14.08 6.48 25.31
N ASN A 185 -14.07 6.81 26.59
CA ASN A 185 -14.06 5.83 27.68
C ASN A 185 -15.46 5.40 28.19
N ASN A 186 -16.54 5.86 27.55
CA ASN A 186 -17.92 5.67 28.02
C ASN A 186 -18.90 5.27 26.91
N CYS A 187 -18.47 4.43 25.97
CA CYS A 187 -19.28 4.07 24.81
C CYS A 187 -20.39 3.04 25.06
N GLY A 188 -20.50 2.48 26.27
CA GLY A 188 -21.55 1.52 26.59
C GLY A 188 -21.50 0.29 25.67
N ALA A 189 -22.61 0.01 24.97
CA ALA A 189 -22.75 -1.13 24.07
C ALA A 189 -22.08 -0.94 22.70
N ASP A 190 -21.71 0.30 22.35
CA ASP A 190 -21.26 0.67 21.00
C ASP A 190 -19.81 1.22 21.03
N PRO A 191 -18.81 0.40 21.38
CA PRO A 191 -17.41 0.83 21.37
C PRO A 191 -16.93 1.18 19.95
N VAL A 192 -15.83 1.95 19.87
CA VAL A 192 -15.14 2.19 18.59
C VAL A 192 -14.50 0.89 18.12
N GLN A 193 -14.68 0.53 16.85
CA GLN A 193 -14.18 -0.71 16.26
C GLN A 193 -13.22 -0.42 15.10
N PHE A 194 -12.05 -1.05 15.15
CA PHE A 194 -11.05 -1.03 14.09
C PHE A 194 -10.90 -2.45 13.55
N LEU A 195 -11.39 -2.69 12.34
CA LEU A 195 -11.40 -4.02 11.73
C LEU A 195 -10.02 -4.42 11.22
N GLU A 196 -9.17 -3.45 10.89
CA GLU A 196 -7.81 -3.62 10.40
C GLU A 196 -6.78 -3.02 11.38
N PHE A 197 -5.50 -3.06 10.99
CA PHE A 197 -4.39 -2.65 11.85
C PHE A 197 -4.40 -1.14 12.15
N VAL A 198 -4.05 -0.78 13.40
CA VAL A 198 -3.96 0.61 13.86
C VAL A 198 -2.54 0.95 14.29
N ALA A 199 -2.00 2.05 13.76
CA ALA A 199 -0.71 2.59 14.13
C ALA A 199 -0.84 4.02 14.65
N ALA A 200 -0.29 4.28 15.83
CA ALA A 200 -0.16 5.62 16.40
C ALA A 200 1.31 5.91 16.69
N VAL A 201 1.80 7.08 16.26
CA VAL A 201 3.11 7.59 16.67
C VAL A 201 3.08 7.99 18.16
N GLY A 202 1.96 8.59 18.59
CA GLY A 202 1.69 8.87 20.00
C GLY A 202 1.17 7.65 20.75
N ASN A 203 0.34 7.93 21.76
CA ASN A 203 -0.32 6.93 22.58
C ASN A 203 -1.76 6.69 22.14
N ILE A 204 -2.35 5.61 22.68
CA ILE A 204 -3.79 5.35 22.62
C ILE A 204 -4.30 5.28 24.08
N PRO A 205 -4.56 6.43 24.74
CA PRO A 205 -4.80 6.48 26.19
C PRO A 205 -5.95 5.58 26.68
N ASN A 206 -6.95 5.37 25.83
CA ASN A 206 -8.16 4.61 26.12
C ASN A 206 -8.27 3.34 25.24
N ALA A 207 -7.14 2.73 24.88
CA ALA A 207 -7.14 1.52 24.04
C ALA A 207 -8.03 0.39 24.59
N ALA A 208 -8.19 0.27 25.91
CA ALA A 208 -9.06 -0.73 26.53
C ALA A 208 -10.56 -0.57 26.21
N TYR A 209 -10.96 0.61 25.70
CA TYR A 209 -12.36 0.92 25.35
C TYR A 209 -12.64 0.78 23.85
N GLY A 210 -11.62 0.55 23.03
CA GLY A 210 -11.77 0.25 21.60
C GLY A 210 -11.64 -1.26 21.34
N ILE A 211 -12.22 -1.71 20.23
CA ILE A 211 -12.04 -3.08 19.72
C ILE A 211 -11.05 -3.03 18.56
N PHE A 212 -9.91 -3.70 18.71
CA PHE A 212 -8.85 -3.79 17.69
C PHE A 212 -8.76 -5.22 17.15
N HIS A 213 -9.40 -5.49 16.03
CA HIS A 213 -9.51 -6.86 15.50
C HIS A 213 -8.16 -7.41 15.02
N ARG A 214 -7.28 -6.57 14.46
CA ARG A 214 -5.92 -6.95 14.03
C ARG A 214 -4.80 -6.37 14.90
N GLY A 215 -5.16 -5.90 16.09
CA GLY A 215 -4.21 -5.28 17.02
C GLY A 215 -3.84 -3.85 16.64
N TYR A 216 -2.96 -3.29 17.45
CA TYR A 216 -2.47 -1.92 17.29
C TYR A 216 -1.01 -1.80 17.74
N VAL A 217 -0.36 -0.72 17.30
CA VAL A 217 0.97 -0.32 17.75
C VAL A 217 0.96 1.15 18.19
N THR A 218 1.74 1.46 19.23
CA THR A 218 2.05 2.82 19.69
C THR A 218 3.55 3.09 19.52
N GLY A 219 3.95 4.35 19.40
CA GLY A 219 5.33 4.68 19.08
C GLY A 219 5.74 4.25 17.67
N ALA A 220 4.79 4.22 16.73
CA ALA A 220 5.07 3.99 15.32
C ALA A 220 6.00 5.09 14.75
N SER A 221 6.71 4.78 13.67
CA SER A 221 7.49 5.78 12.94
C SER A 221 6.58 6.82 12.29
N SER A 222 7.04 8.07 12.21
CA SER A 222 6.36 9.13 11.47
C SER A 222 6.37 8.82 9.97
N ILE A 223 5.23 8.92 9.29
CA ILE A 223 5.11 8.77 7.84
C ILE A 223 4.92 10.15 7.22
N ASP A 224 5.82 10.51 6.31
CA ASP A 224 5.86 11.84 5.70
C ASP A 224 4.85 11.95 4.54
N LEU A 225 3.84 12.78 4.74
CA LEU A 225 2.84 13.10 3.73
C LEU A 225 3.16 14.38 2.94
N GLU A 226 3.89 15.32 3.53
CA GLU A 226 4.10 16.62 2.90
C GLU A 226 5.00 16.47 1.68
N ASN A 227 6.03 15.63 1.78
CA ASN A 227 6.99 15.42 0.71
C ASN A 227 6.60 14.30 -0.27
N SER A 228 5.48 13.61 -0.06
CA SER A 228 5.03 12.53 -0.95
C SER A 228 4.54 13.02 -2.31
N VAL A 229 4.31 14.34 -2.47
CA VAL A 229 3.88 14.94 -3.74
C VAL A 229 4.82 16.06 -4.15
N ASP A 230 5.35 15.94 -5.37
CA ASP A 230 6.07 17.01 -6.02
C ASP A 230 5.22 17.63 -7.11
N PHE A 231 4.54 18.71 -6.77
CA PHE A 231 3.65 19.40 -7.69
C PHE A 231 4.38 19.92 -8.94
N ASN A 232 5.70 20.15 -8.91
CA ASN A 232 6.44 20.51 -10.12
C ASN A 232 6.62 19.30 -11.04
N THR A 233 6.95 18.13 -10.48
CA THR A 233 7.01 16.88 -11.25
C THR A 233 5.63 16.52 -11.82
N VAL A 234 4.59 16.56 -10.98
CA VAL A 234 3.20 16.28 -11.40
C VAL A 234 2.79 17.23 -12.52
N ARG A 235 3.05 18.55 -12.38
CA ARG A 235 2.81 19.55 -13.44
C ARG A 235 3.53 19.21 -14.74
N ALA A 236 4.81 18.83 -14.66
CA ALA A 236 5.60 18.47 -15.84
C ALA A 236 5.06 17.19 -16.52
N ARG A 237 4.64 16.18 -15.72
CA ARG A 237 3.99 14.96 -16.23
C ARG A 237 2.68 15.25 -16.93
N THR A 238 1.81 16.06 -16.31
CA THR A 238 0.52 16.44 -16.91
C THR A 238 0.71 17.19 -18.23
N ARG A 239 1.81 17.93 -18.39
CA ARG A 239 2.14 18.64 -19.65
C ARG A 239 2.86 17.77 -20.68
N GLY A 240 3.22 16.55 -20.35
CA GLY A 240 3.97 15.64 -21.22
C GLY A 240 5.42 16.05 -21.45
N TYR A 241 6.07 16.66 -20.46
CA TYR A 241 7.46 17.14 -20.57
C TYR A 241 8.50 16.19 -19.98
N LEU A 242 8.09 15.02 -19.44
CA LEU A 242 9.02 14.02 -18.90
C LEU A 242 8.97 12.74 -19.74
N ASP A 243 10.11 12.06 -19.83
CA ASP A 243 10.22 10.80 -20.60
C ASP A 243 9.48 9.62 -19.92
N ALA A 244 9.18 9.75 -18.63
CA ALA A 244 8.38 8.81 -17.83
C ALA A 244 7.14 9.51 -17.24
N CYS A 245 6.17 9.87 -18.10
CA CYS A 245 4.87 10.44 -17.70
C CYS A 245 3.83 9.40 -17.32
N ASP A 246 4.25 8.13 -17.23
CA ASP A 246 3.36 7.00 -17.31
C ASP A 246 3.09 6.38 -15.95
N CYS A 247 1.88 6.57 -15.46
CA CYS A 247 1.45 5.99 -14.18
C CYS A 247 0.56 4.75 -14.35
N GLU A 248 0.15 4.42 -15.58
CA GLU A 248 -0.67 3.24 -15.91
C GLU A 248 0.04 2.28 -16.90
N GLY A 249 1.30 2.56 -17.24
CA GLY A 249 2.01 1.86 -18.32
C GLY A 249 1.52 2.22 -19.74
N ARG A 250 0.65 3.26 -19.92
CA ARG A 250 -0.08 3.56 -21.16
C ARG A 250 -0.41 5.04 -21.46
N GLY A 251 0.26 6.06 -20.92
CA GLY A 251 -0.04 7.47 -21.27
C GLY A 251 1.12 8.45 -21.17
N GLU A 252 1.14 9.45 -22.05
CA GLU A 252 2.22 10.46 -22.15
C GLU A 252 1.81 11.85 -21.67
N ILE A 253 0.50 12.14 -21.56
CA ILE A 253 0.03 13.49 -21.23
C ILE A 253 -1.25 13.48 -20.37
N GLY A 254 -1.41 14.47 -19.52
CA GLY A 254 -2.63 14.71 -18.75
C GLY A 254 -3.39 15.97 -19.22
N LEU A 255 -4.32 16.46 -18.38
CA LEU A 255 -5.05 17.70 -18.61
C LEU A 255 -4.55 18.79 -17.68
N TYR A 256 -3.87 19.79 -18.23
CA TYR A 256 -3.33 20.93 -17.47
C TYR A 256 -4.26 22.15 -17.56
N ILE A 257 -4.77 22.61 -16.41
CA ILE A 257 -5.74 23.68 -16.27
C ILE A 257 -5.12 24.81 -15.44
N HIS A 258 -5.02 26.01 -16.02
CA HIS A 258 -4.47 27.20 -15.38
C HIS A 258 -5.43 28.41 -15.50
N PRO A 259 -6.33 28.61 -14.53
CA PRO A 259 -7.21 29.77 -14.47
C PRO A 259 -6.54 30.98 -13.76
N PRO A 260 -6.96 32.24 -14.00
CA PRO A 260 -7.62 32.81 -15.18
C PRO A 260 -6.61 33.40 -16.18
N GLY A 261 -6.77 33.07 -17.47
CA GLY A 261 -5.94 33.59 -18.57
C GLY A 261 -4.84 32.63 -19.07
N GLY A 262 -4.71 31.47 -18.43
CA GLY A 262 -3.83 30.39 -18.87
C GLY A 262 -4.52 29.36 -19.78
N SER A 263 -3.87 28.21 -19.94
CA SER A 263 -4.40 27.08 -20.70
C SER A 263 -5.57 26.43 -19.95
N ASP A 264 -6.72 26.33 -20.59
CA ASP A 264 -7.86 25.55 -20.11
C ASP A 264 -8.40 24.70 -21.28
N PRO A 265 -7.89 23.45 -21.43
CA PRO A 265 -8.30 22.57 -22.52
C PRO A 265 -9.77 22.13 -22.42
N LEU A 266 -10.42 22.31 -21.27
CA LEU A 266 -11.81 21.93 -21.04
C LEU A 266 -12.78 23.11 -21.24
N GLY A 267 -12.27 24.34 -21.25
CA GLY A 267 -13.06 25.56 -21.38
C GLY A 267 -14.02 25.78 -20.21
N ILE A 268 -13.69 25.25 -19.03
CA ILE A 268 -14.52 25.35 -17.82
C ILE A 268 -14.41 26.72 -17.13
N GLY A 269 -13.29 27.42 -17.28
CA GLY A 269 -13.01 28.69 -16.61
C GLY A 269 -13.13 28.57 -15.09
N ALA A 270 -14.03 29.35 -14.49
CA ALA A 270 -14.31 29.29 -13.05
C ALA A 270 -15.37 28.24 -12.67
N THR A 271 -15.95 27.56 -13.65
CA THR A 271 -16.98 26.54 -13.45
C THR A 271 -16.34 25.26 -12.91
N PRO A 272 -16.98 24.54 -11.97
CA PRO A 272 -16.49 23.24 -11.54
C PRO A 272 -16.37 22.25 -12.70
N LEU A 273 -15.34 21.41 -12.65
CA LEU A 273 -15.17 20.24 -13.51
C LEU A 273 -16.33 19.27 -13.26
N ASN A 274 -17.11 18.99 -14.31
CA ASN A 274 -18.17 18.00 -14.26
C ASN A 274 -17.69 16.72 -14.92
N LEU A 275 -17.41 15.72 -14.09
CA LEU A 275 -16.87 14.42 -14.48
C LEU A 275 -17.76 13.67 -15.48
N SER A 276 -19.09 13.90 -15.44
CA SER A 276 -20.03 13.25 -16.37
C SER A 276 -19.99 13.79 -17.79
N LEU A 277 -19.27 14.89 -18.04
CA LEU A 277 -19.12 15.45 -19.37
C LEU A 277 -17.97 14.80 -20.16
N PHE A 278 -17.16 13.95 -19.53
CA PHE A 278 -16.15 13.15 -20.23
C PHE A 278 -16.81 12.03 -21.06
N ASP A 279 -16.24 11.80 -22.24
CA ASP A 279 -16.46 10.59 -23.03
C ASP A 279 -15.09 10.09 -23.50
N PHE A 280 -14.63 8.98 -22.91
CA PHE A 280 -13.36 8.33 -23.21
C PHE A 280 -13.45 7.32 -24.36
N CYS A 281 -14.68 7.00 -24.79
CA CYS A 281 -14.98 6.01 -25.84
C CYS A 281 -15.82 6.66 -26.96
N ASN A 282 -15.42 7.85 -27.41
CA ASN A 282 -16.22 8.60 -28.37
C ASN A 282 -16.21 7.90 -29.74
N THR A 283 -17.36 7.37 -30.14
CA THR A 283 -17.55 6.65 -31.42
C THR A 283 -17.85 7.57 -32.61
N THR A 284 -18.02 8.87 -32.38
CA THR A 284 -18.41 9.86 -33.40
C THR A 284 -17.23 10.67 -33.93
N ALA A 285 -16.15 10.83 -33.16
CA ALA A 285 -14.92 11.50 -33.58
C ALA A 285 -13.99 10.52 -34.33
N SER A 286 -13.09 11.03 -35.19
CA SER A 286 -12.15 10.19 -35.95
C SER A 286 -10.73 10.27 -35.35
N PRO A 287 -10.04 9.15 -35.06
CA PRO A 287 -10.51 7.76 -35.18
C PRO A 287 -11.57 7.41 -34.11
N PRO A 288 -12.64 6.68 -34.48
CA PRO A 288 -13.69 6.31 -33.53
C PRO A 288 -13.13 5.46 -32.40
N ASP A 289 -13.72 5.60 -31.21
CA ASP A 289 -13.39 4.86 -29.99
C ASP A 289 -11.95 5.05 -29.51
N THR A 290 -11.35 6.19 -29.88
CA THR A 290 -10.00 6.55 -29.42
C THR A 290 -9.90 7.97 -28.92
N VAL A 291 -10.77 8.89 -29.34
CA VAL A 291 -10.64 10.31 -29.02
C VAL A 291 -11.41 10.65 -27.75
N ILE A 292 -10.78 11.40 -26.85
CA ILE A 292 -11.40 11.89 -25.64
C ILE A 292 -12.15 13.18 -25.97
N THR A 293 -13.40 13.27 -25.51
CA THR A 293 -14.17 14.51 -25.59
C THR A 293 -14.67 14.96 -24.23
N TYR A 294 -14.85 16.26 -24.09
CA TYR A 294 -15.47 16.88 -22.91
C TYR A 294 -16.61 17.78 -23.37
N ASN A 295 -17.82 17.51 -22.89
CA ASN A 295 -19.04 18.21 -23.31
C ASN A 295 -19.20 18.20 -24.85
N GLY A 296 -18.86 17.07 -25.48
CA GLY A 296 -18.89 16.89 -26.94
C GLY A 296 -17.74 17.53 -27.71
N ASN A 297 -16.86 18.31 -27.07
CA ASN A 297 -15.71 18.93 -27.73
C ASN A 297 -14.48 18.01 -27.68
N VAL A 298 -13.80 17.87 -28.82
CA VAL A 298 -12.55 17.09 -28.91
C VAL A 298 -11.44 17.78 -28.12
N LEU A 299 -10.91 17.07 -27.14
CA LEU A 299 -9.75 17.53 -26.39
C LEU A 299 -8.51 17.48 -27.27
N GLN A 300 -7.66 18.50 -27.17
CA GLN A 300 -6.43 18.60 -27.95
C GLN A 300 -5.25 18.06 -27.16
N HIS A 301 -4.35 17.40 -27.86
CA HIS A 301 -3.09 16.91 -27.36
C HIS A 301 -2.09 18.06 -27.23
N ALA A 302 -1.69 18.42 -26.02
CA ALA A 302 -0.98 19.69 -25.80
C ALA A 302 0.40 19.76 -26.48
N LEU A 303 1.05 18.63 -26.77
CA LEU A 303 2.37 18.61 -27.41
C LEU A 303 2.33 18.78 -28.95
N ASN A 304 1.33 18.20 -29.63
CA ASN A 304 1.29 18.12 -31.09
C ASN A 304 0.07 18.82 -31.71
N GLY A 305 -0.89 19.27 -30.89
CA GLY A 305 -2.10 19.98 -31.31
C GLY A 305 -3.14 19.12 -32.04
N GLY A 306 -2.95 17.80 -32.13
CA GLY A 306 -3.96 16.87 -32.67
C GLY A 306 -4.99 16.43 -31.63
N PRO A 307 -5.98 15.59 -31.99
CA PRO A 307 -6.94 15.03 -31.03
C PRO A 307 -6.24 14.21 -29.94
N LEU A 308 -6.61 14.44 -28.67
CA LEU A 308 -6.14 13.65 -27.54
C LEU A 308 -6.82 12.29 -27.58
N GLN A 309 -6.01 11.23 -27.67
CA GLN A 309 -6.50 9.86 -27.67
C GLN A 309 -6.46 9.25 -26.26
N ALA A 310 -7.36 8.32 -25.97
CA ALA A 310 -7.44 7.58 -24.71
C ALA A 310 -6.10 6.94 -24.35
N ARG A 311 -5.39 6.36 -25.33
CA ARG A 311 -4.05 5.77 -25.16
C ARG A 311 -2.90 6.75 -24.94
N HIS A 312 -3.13 8.07 -25.08
CA HIS A 312 -2.11 9.09 -24.79
C HIS A 312 -2.39 9.76 -23.44
N PHE A 313 -3.64 9.72 -22.99
CA PHE A 313 -4.03 10.28 -21.70
C PHE A 313 -3.55 9.40 -20.56
N ASN A 314 -2.86 9.99 -19.58
CA ASN A 314 -2.26 9.29 -18.43
C ASN A 314 -3.13 9.30 -17.16
N GLY A 315 -4.38 9.75 -17.26
CA GLY A 315 -5.32 9.78 -16.14
C GLY A 315 -5.16 10.97 -15.18
N MET A 316 -4.24 11.90 -15.44
CA MET A 316 -4.01 13.06 -14.57
C MET A 316 -4.78 14.29 -15.02
N ILE A 317 -5.37 15.01 -14.07
CA ILE A 317 -5.88 16.38 -14.24
C ILE A 317 -5.17 17.27 -13.22
N PHE A 318 -4.60 18.39 -13.66
CA PHE A 318 -3.82 19.30 -12.81
C PHE A 318 -4.38 20.71 -12.87
N PHE A 319 -4.71 21.27 -11.71
CA PHE A 319 -5.09 22.65 -11.50
C PHE A 319 -3.91 23.44 -10.91
N GLU A 320 -3.51 24.53 -11.56
CA GLU A 320 -2.47 25.48 -11.09
C GLU A 320 -2.99 26.43 -9.96
N ASP A 321 -4.15 26.11 -9.38
CA ASP A 321 -4.85 26.84 -8.32
C ASP A 321 -5.88 25.87 -7.70
N ASP A 322 -6.97 26.39 -7.12
CA ASP A 322 -8.14 25.64 -6.71
C ASP A 322 -8.69 24.69 -7.80
N GLY A 323 -8.73 23.40 -7.49
CA GLY A 323 -9.46 22.41 -8.26
C GLY A 323 -10.92 22.36 -7.82
N ARG A 324 -11.87 22.52 -8.74
CA ARG A 324 -13.32 22.45 -8.42
C ARG A 324 -13.93 21.28 -9.14
N VAL A 325 -14.62 20.37 -8.44
CA VAL A 325 -15.06 19.10 -9.04
C VAL A 325 -16.41 18.61 -8.54
N HIS A 326 -17.16 17.94 -9.42
CA HIS A 326 -18.29 17.08 -9.11
C HIS A 326 -18.62 16.15 -10.29
N GLY A 327 -19.61 15.27 -10.13
CA GLY A 327 -20.20 14.48 -11.21
C GLY A 327 -19.96 12.98 -11.05
N THR A 328 -20.28 12.24 -12.09
CA THR A 328 -20.23 10.77 -12.13
C THR A 328 -19.26 10.29 -13.20
N LEU A 329 -18.39 9.34 -12.86
CA LEU A 329 -17.57 8.57 -13.81
C LEU A 329 -18.10 7.14 -13.88
N ASN A 330 -18.86 6.83 -14.93
CA ASN A 330 -19.42 5.50 -15.17
C ASN A 330 -19.66 5.28 -16.68
N GLY A 331 -19.52 4.04 -17.16
CA GLY A 331 -19.74 3.69 -18.57
C GLY A 331 -18.79 4.43 -19.53
N ARG A 332 -19.30 5.24 -20.46
CA ARG A 332 -18.43 5.97 -21.42
C ARG A 332 -17.52 7.02 -20.77
N SER A 333 -17.95 7.54 -19.63
CA SER A 333 -17.16 8.49 -18.84
C SER A 333 -16.22 7.79 -17.86
N ALA A 334 -16.28 6.46 -17.73
CA ALA A 334 -15.51 5.74 -16.74
C ALA A 334 -14.04 5.62 -17.12
N ARG A 335 -13.20 6.26 -16.32
CA ARG A 335 -11.76 6.03 -16.26
C ARG A 335 -11.27 6.45 -14.88
N SER A 336 -10.32 5.72 -14.30
CA SER A 336 -9.69 6.14 -13.06
C SER A 336 -8.91 7.45 -13.28
N LEU A 337 -9.03 8.39 -12.35
CA LEU A 337 -8.45 9.73 -12.48
C LEU A 337 -7.75 10.15 -11.19
N SER A 338 -6.64 10.87 -11.32
CA SER A 338 -6.07 11.64 -10.22
C SER A 338 -6.10 13.13 -10.55
N ILE A 339 -6.77 13.87 -9.68
CA ILE A 339 -6.97 15.31 -9.78
C ILE A 339 -6.08 15.99 -8.76
N PHE A 340 -5.15 16.80 -9.25
CA PHE A 340 -4.20 17.55 -8.44
C PHE A 340 -4.56 19.03 -8.46
N ALA A 341 -4.42 19.70 -7.31
CA ALA A 341 -4.53 21.15 -7.19
C ALA A 341 -3.36 21.70 -6.37
N THR A 342 -2.70 22.75 -6.86
CA THR A 342 -1.59 23.40 -6.13
C THR A 342 -2.04 24.19 -4.91
N ASP A 343 -3.35 24.42 -4.77
CA ASP A 343 -3.97 24.99 -3.56
C ASP A 343 -5.01 24.02 -3.00
N ASP A 344 -6.30 24.34 -3.10
CA ASP A 344 -7.38 23.52 -2.54
C ASP A 344 -8.10 22.66 -3.59
N ILE A 345 -8.74 21.57 -3.16
CA ILE A 345 -9.78 20.91 -3.95
C ILE A 345 -11.14 21.16 -3.32
N ILE A 346 -12.07 21.71 -4.09
CA ILE A 346 -13.42 22.07 -3.67
C ILE A 346 -14.44 21.17 -4.36
N ILE A 347 -15.14 20.37 -3.56
CA ILE A 347 -16.21 19.46 -3.98
C ILE A 347 -17.53 20.23 -3.97
N TYR A 348 -18.17 20.36 -5.13
CA TYR A 348 -19.41 21.14 -5.29
C TYR A 348 -20.70 20.33 -5.20
N ASN A 349 -20.63 19.03 -5.50
CA ASN A 349 -21.77 18.12 -5.50
C ASN A 349 -21.24 16.68 -5.39
N ASN A 350 -22.12 15.69 -5.52
CA ASN A 350 -21.75 14.28 -5.50
C ASN A 350 -20.60 13.96 -6.46
N ILE A 351 -19.71 13.11 -6.01
CA ILE A 351 -18.70 12.43 -6.82
C ILE A 351 -19.05 10.95 -6.75
N VAL A 352 -19.42 10.38 -7.90
CA VAL A 352 -19.87 8.98 -7.97
C VAL A 352 -18.98 8.23 -8.95
N THR A 353 -18.44 7.10 -8.53
CA THR A 353 -17.73 6.19 -9.42
C THR A 353 -18.58 4.97 -9.75
N GLY A 354 -18.21 4.29 -10.84
CA GLY A 354 -18.87 3.08 -11.28
C GLY A 354 -17.86 2.17 -11.97
N HIS A 355 -18.24 1.62 -13.12
CA HIS A 355 -17.40 0.68 -13.86
C HIS A 355 -17.18 1.14 -15.30
N THR A 356 -16.13 0.61 -15.94
CA THR A 356 -15.80 0.92 -17.34
C THR A 356 -16.79 0.35 -18.35
N GLY A 357 -17.66 -0.58 -17.97
CA GLY A 357 -18.62 -1.21 -18.87
C GLY A 357 -19.80 -0.31 -19.23
N PHE A 358 -20.08 -0.24 -20.53
CA PHE A 358 -21.25 0.42 -21.10
C PHE A 358 -21.86 -0.42 -22.21
N ASP A 359 -23.14 -0.19 -22.47
CA ASP A 359 -23.82 -0.69 -23.66
C ASP A 359 -23.40 0.16 -24.88
N PRO A 360 -22.80 -0.43 -25.93
CA PRO A 360 -22.31 0.31 -27.09
C PRO A 360 -23.43 1.03 -27.85
N ASP A 361 -24.66 0.50 -27.84
CA ASP A 361 -25.79 1.05 -28.59
C ASP A 361 -26.39 2.27 -27.88
N THR A 362 -26.55 2.19 -26.55
CA THR A 362 -27.18 3.26 -25.74
C THR A 362 -26.17 4.22 -25.11
N GLY A 363 -24.92 3.80 -24.96
CA GLY A 363 -23.87 4.51 -24.22
C GLY A 363 -24.07 4.53 -22.70
N LEU A 364 -25.10 3.84 -22.19
CA LEU A 364 -25.42 3.79 -20.77
C LEU A 364 -24.52 2.78 -20.05
N PRO A 365 -24.17 3.02 -18.77
CA PRO A 365 -23.46 2.03 -17.97
C PRO A 365 -24.23 0.71 -17.88
N ASN A 366 -23.51 -0.42 -17.97
CA ASN A 366 -24.10 -1.76 -17.84
C ASN A 366 -23.61 -2.52 -16.58
N GLY A 367 -22.75 -1.89 -15.77
CA GLY A 367 -22.19 -2.48 -14.55
C GLY A 367 -21.13 -3.56 -14.76
N ALA A 368 -20.77 -3.87 -16.02
CA ALA A 368 -19.61 -4.71 -16.32
C ALA A 368 -18.31 -3.89 -16.31
N GLY A 369 -17.17 -4.56 -16.51
CA GLY A 369 -15.86 -3.90 -16.60
C GLY A 369 -15.16 -3.76 -15.26
N GLU A 370 -14.07 -3.01 -15.27
CA GLU A 370 -13.24 -2.75 -14.09
C GLU A 370 -13.82 -1.58 -13.27
N PRO A 371 -13.72 -1.61 -11.93
CA PRO A 371 -14.04 -0.47 -11.08
C PRO A 371 -13.24 0.78 -11.46
N VAL A 372 -13.86 1.94 -11.29
CA VAL A 372 -13.24 3.24 -11.50
C VAL A 372 -12.97 3.90 -10.16
N ASN A 373 -11.76 4.42 -9.96
CA ASN A 373 -11.41 5.13 -8.74
C ASN A 373 -10.87 6.54 -9.02
N ILE A 374 -11.21 7.48 -8.14
CA ILE A 374 -10.77 8.87 -8.23
C ILE A 374 -9.86 9.21 -7.05
N GLY A 375 -8.73 9.84 -7.33
CA GLY A 375 -7.89 10.50 -6.35
C GLY A 375 -8.08 12.01 -6.40
N LEU A 376 -8.38 12.64 -5.27
CA LEU A 376 -8.39 14.10 -5.11
C LEU A 376 -7.19 14.49 -4.24
N ILE A 377 -6.18 15.10 -4.85
CA ILE A 377 -4.91 15.46 -4.21
C ILE A 377 -4.76 16.99 -4.16
N ALA A 378 -5.04 17.57 -3.01
CA ALA A 378 -4.85 18.99 -2.74
C ALA A 378 -3.50 19.25 -2.05
N TYR A 379 -2.88 20.38 -2.35
CA TYR A 379 -1.71 20.82 -1.61
C TYR A 379 -2.10 21.24 -0.19
N ASP A 380 -3.11 22.11 -0.06
CA ASP A 380 -3.56 22.64 1.23
C ASP A 380 -4.79 21.89 1.74
N TYR A 381 -6.02 22.25 1.35
CA TYR A 381 -7.25 21.64 1.87
C TYR A 381 -8.08 20.87 0.84
N ILE A 382 -8.84 19.90 1.35
CA ILE A 382 -10.01 19.37 0.65
C ILE A 382 -11.27 19.97 1.29
N TYR A 383 -12.04 20.67 0.47
CA TYR A 383 -13.22 21.37 0.89
C TYR A 383 -14.51 20.77 0.35
N LEU A 384 -15.51 20.72 1.22
CA LEU A 384 -16.90 20.57 0.81
C LEU A 384 -17.48 21.97 0.67
N HIS A 385 -17.94 22.31 -0.54
CA HIS A 385 -18.51 23.63 -0.79
C HIS A 385 -19.83 23.81 -0.01
N GLN A 386 -20.12 25.03 0.46
CA GLN A 386 -21.33 25.35 1.23
C GLN A 386 -22.64 25.03 0.49
N ASN A 387 -22.63 25.01 -0.84
CA ASN A 387 -23.81 24.71 -1.67
C ASN A 387 -23.94 23.22 -2.03
N THR A 388 -23.13 22.33 -1.44
CA THR A 388 -23.28 20.88 -1.64
C THR A 388 -24.63 20.41 -1.08
N PRO A 389 -25.27 19.37 -1.65
CA PRO A 389 -26.53 18.84 -1.13
C PRO A 389 -26.40 18.28 0.30
N ARG A 390 -27.51 18.26 1.04
CA ARG A 390 -27.58 17.64 2.40
C ARG A 390 -27.23 16.16 2.40
N VAL A 391 -27.53 15.49 1.30
CA VAL A 391 -27.13 14.11 1.01
C VAL A 391 -25.99 14.20 -0.01
N LEU A 392 -24.77 14.05 0.48
CA LEU A 392 -23.54 14.14 -0.30
C LEU A 392 -22.84 12.79 -0.31
N ARG A 393 -22.58 12.26 -1.50
CA ARG A 393 -21.77 11.05 -1.74
C ARG A 393 -20.46 11.45 -2.41
N ILE A 394 -19.34 10.96 -1.89
CA ILE A 394 -18.00 11.19 -2.42
C ILE A 394 -17.30 9.84 -2.55
N ASP A 395 -17.22 9.33 -3.76
CA ASP A 395 -16.45 8.14 -4.10
C ASP A 395 -15.07 8.55 -4.60
N ALA A 396 -14.16 8.81 -3.65
CA ALA A 396 -12.80 9.24 -3.96
C ALA A 396 -11.85 9.01 -2.80
N ALA A 397 -10.59 8.71 -3.13
CA ALA A 397 -9.47 8.85 -2.22
C ALA A 397 -9.15 10.34 -2.05
N LEU A 398 -9.28 10.84 -0.83
CA LEU A 398 -9.07 12.24 -0.47
C LEU A 398 -7.67 12.40 0.13
N MET A 399 -6.83 13.26 -0.45
CA MET A 399 -5.50 13.57 0.05
C MET A 399 -5.24 15.07 0.16
N SER A 400 -4.90 15.54 1.36
CA SER A 400 -4.43 16.90 1.65
C SER A 400 -3.02 16.86 2.21
N CYS A 401 -2.06 17.45 1.48
CA CYS A 401 -0.63 17.27 1.75
C CYS A 401 -0.14 18.07 2.95
N ARG A 402 -0.71 19.26 3.21
CA ARG A 402 -0.26 20.18 4.29
C ARG A 402 -1.30 20.54 5.34
N SER A 403 -2.58 20.34 5.04
CA SER A 403 -3.64 20.69 5.98
C SER A 403 -4.60 19.53 6.22
N ASN A 404 -5.88 19.73 5.97
CA ASN A 404 -6.91 18.76 6.30
C ASN A 404 -8.11 18.89 5.36
N TRP A 405 -9.17 18.17 5.68
CA TRP A 405 -10.44 18.30 4.99
C TRP A 405 -11.50 18.97 5.89
N ARG A 406 -12.35 19.83 5.32
CA ARG A 406 -13.43 20.52 6.05
C ARG A 406 -14.54 21.04 5.13
N VAL A 407 -15.65 21.49 5.72
CA VAL A 407 -16.71 22.21 5.00
C VAL A 407 -16.36 23.71 4.94
N ILE A 408 -16.47 24.33 3.75
CA ILE A 408 -16.43 25.79 3.59
C ILE A 408 -17.80 26.35 3.99
N GLY A 409 -17.84 27.45 4.75
CA GLY A 409 -19.07 28.25 4.89
C GLY A 409 -19.59 28.51 6.30
N GLY A 410 -18.93 28.05 7.36
CA GLY A 410 -19.22 28.47 8.73
C GLY A 410 -20.51 27.88 9.35
N THR A 411 -20.34 26.91 10.25
CA THR A 411 -21.26 26.46 11.33
C THR A 411 -22.77 26.21 11.11
N ILE A 412 -23.43 26.49 9.97
CA ILE A 412 -24.89 26.27 9.86
C ILE A 412 -25.31 25.78 8.47
N ALA A 413 -25.96 24.61 8.48
CA ALA A 413 -27.15 24.14 7.75
C ALA A 413 -27.66 24.76 6.41
N ASP A 414 -26.86 25.51 5.64
CA ASP A 414 -27.27 26.12 4.36
C ASP A 414 -27.06 25.21 3.13
N HIS A 415 -26.99 23.90 3.36
CA HIS A 415 -26.98 22.94 2.28
C HIS A 415 -28.37 22.87 1.62
N PRO A 416 -28.48 23.04 0.29
CA PRO A 416 -29.75 22.91 -0.42
C PRO A 416 -30.42 21.57 -0.10
N VAL A 417 -31.74 21.60 0.05
CA VAL A 417 -32.54 20.39 0.29
C VAL A 417 -32.20 19.39 -0.81
N ALA A 418 -31.95 18.13 -0.42
CA ALA A 418 -31.83 17.05 -1.39
C ALA A 418 -33.06 17.09 -2.31
N GLY A 419 -32.85 17.05 -3.63
CA GLY A 419 -33.95 17.10 -4.58
C GLY A 419 -34.98 16.01 -4.23
N PRO A 420 -36.29 16.26 -4.42
CA PRO A 420 -37.31 15.27 -4.08
C PRO A 420 -37.10 14.01 -4.92
N GLY A 421 -36.83 12.89 -4.27
CA GLY A 421 -36.63 11.61 -4.91
C GLY A 421 -36.22 10.54 -3.92
N PRO A 422 -36.49 9.26 -4.23
CA PRO A 422 -36.01 8.16 -3.43
C PRO A 422 -34.46 8.15 -3.58
N LEU A 423 -33.73 8.05 -2.47
CA LEU A 423 -32.27 8.10 -2.42
C LEU A 423 -31.77 6.84 -1.71
N ASP A 424 -30.97 6.04 -2.41
CA ASP A 424 -30.24 4.91 -1.82
C ASP A 424 -29.10 5.50 -0.98
N LEU A 425 -29.33 5.57 0.33
CA LEU A 425 -28.49 6.23 1.33
C LEU A 425 -27.49 5.26 1.94
N ASP A 426 -27.78 3.97 1.93
CA ASP A 426 -26.88 2.94 2.45
C ASP A 426 -26.05 2.20 1.39
N LEU A 427 -26.32 2.49 0.11
CA LEU A 427 -25.60 2.02 -1.06
C LEU A 427 -25.76 0.53 -1.33
N ASP A 428 -26.87 -0.07 -0.92
CA ASP A 428 -27.18 -1.48 -1.19
C ASP A 428 -27.82 -1.69 -2.60
N GLY A 429 -28.11 -0.60 -3.31
CA GLY A 429 -28.72 -0.61 -4.63
C GLY A 429 -30.26 -0.68 -4.62
N ILE A 430 -30.90 -0.60 -3.45
CA ILE A 430 -32.34 -0.75 -3.27
C ILE A 430 -32.93 0.52 -2.68
N VAL A 431 -33.53 1.35 -3.54
CA VAL A 431 -34.16 2.57 -3.06
C VAL A 431 -35.52 2.29 -2.41
N GLY A 432 -35.68 2.68 -1.16
CA GLY A 432 -36.98 2.82 -0.53
C GLY A 432 -37.55 1.52 0.02
N GLU A 433 -37.05 1.16 1.19
CA GLU A 433 -37.44 -0.04 1.92
C GLU A 433 -38.91 -0.04 2.32
N THR A 434 -39.55 -1.19 2.12
CA THR A 434 -40.82 -1.53 2.78
C THR A 434 -40.58 -2.81 3.59
N PRO A 435 -41.42 -3.16 4.59
CA PRO A 435 -41.25 -4.37 5.41
C PRO A 435 -41.20 -5.73 4.68
N PHE A 436 -41.16 -5.74 3.35
CA PHE A 436 -41.32 -6.90 2.48
C PHE A 436 -40.23 -7.07 1.40
N ASN A 437 -39.17 -6.25 1.36
CA ASN A 437 -37.99 -6.56 0.56
C ASN A 437 -36.90 -7.25 1.43
N ASN A 438 -36.04 -8.05 0.80
CA ASN A 438 -35.04 -8.87 1.49
C ASN A 438 -33.77 -8.05 1.80
N ASP A 439 -33.89 -7.03 2.64
CA ASP A 439 -32.73 -6.52 3.37
C ASP A 439 -32.40 -7.52 4.51
N PRO A 440 -31.14 -7.99 4.65
CA PRO A 440 -30.73 -8.76 5.81
C PRO A 440 -30.83 -8.02 7.16
N ASN A 441 -30.96 -6.68 7.21
CA ASN A 441 -31.09 -5.87 8.43
C ASN A 441 -32.25 -4.83 8.43
N PRO A 442 -33.53 -5.25 8.23
CA PRO A 442 -34.65 -4.32 8.11
C PRO A 442 -34.82 -3.46 9.36
N GLY A 443 -34.90 -2.14 9.20
CA GLY A 443 -35.17 -1.18 10.27
C GLY A 443 -33.93 -0.56 10.95
N SER A 444 -32.74 -0.71 10.34
CA SER A 444 -31.51 -0.03 10.77
C SER A 444 -31.09 1.14 9.86
N GLY A 445 -31.88 1.43 8.81
CA GLY A 445 -31.63 2.43 7.77
C GLY A 445 -32.52 3.69 7.84
N TRP A 446 -32.21 4.65 6.95
CA TRP A 446 -32.98 5.88 6.77
C TRP A 446 -34.31 5.59 6.04
N ASP A 447 -35.33 6.44 6.21
CA ASP A 447 -36.50 6.39 5.32
C ASP A 447 -36.11 6.99 3.96
N GLU A 448 -35.58 6.13 3.09
CA GLU A 448 -35.12 6.47 1.75
C GLU A 448 -36.25 6.90 0.81
N LEU A 449 -37.51 6.58 1.15
CA LEU A 449 -38.70 7.04 0.41
C LEU A 449 -39.11 8.45 0.82
N ASN A 450 -38.94 8.81 2.10
CA ASN A 450 -39.42 10.07 2.66
C ASN A 450 -38.26 10.92 3.21
N ILE A 451 -37.40 11.39 2.30
CA ILE A 451 -36.35 12.37 2.61
C ILE A 451 -36.99 13.66 3.16
N THR A 452 -36.66 14.00 4.40
CA THR A 452 -37.22 15.17 5.09
C THR A 452 -36.20 16.32 5.14
N ALA A 453 -36.62 17.48 5.65
CA ALA A 453 -35.70 18.57 5.96
C ALA A 453 -34.61 18.20 6.99
N HIS A 454 -34.80 17.09 7.74
CA HIS A 454 -33.86 16.59 8.73
C HIS A 454 -32.99 15.43 8.19
N THR A 455 -33.13 15.04 6.92
CA THR A 455 -32.25 14.03 6.32
C THR A 455 -30.95 14.68 5.83
N TRP A 456 -29.86 14.36 6.53
CA TRP A 456 -28.51 14.86 6.27
C TRP A 456 -27.54 13.70 6.33
N VAL A 457 -26.90 13.39 5.20
CA VAL A 457 -26.01 12.26 5.07
C VAL A 457 -24.77 12.69 4.30
N LEU A 458 -23.61 12.59 4.95
CA LEU A 458 -22.31 12.66 4.28
C LEU A 458 -21.76 11.24 4.15
N ASN A 459 -21.61 10.75 2.94
CA ASN A 459 -20.98 9.48 2.66
C ASN A 459 -19.68 9.71 1.90
N ILE A 460 -18.56 9.32 2.49
CA ILE A 460 -17.25 9.31 1.82
C ILE A 460 -16.86 7.85 1.69
N ASN A 461 -16.76 7.37 0.46
CA ASN A 461 -16.32 6.04 0.10
C ASN A 461 -14.90 6.14 -0.45
N GLY A 462 -13.92 5.96 0.42
CA GLY A 462 -12.51 6.00 0.05
C GLY A 462 -11.57 6.45 1.18
N PRO A 463 -10.25 6.28 0.99
CA PRO A 463 -9.22 6.75 1.91
C PRO A 463 -9.36 8.23 2.22
N ILE A 464 -9.20 8.63 3.48
CA ILE A 464 -9.04 10.03 3.86
C ILE A 464 -7.66 10.26 4.47
N ILE A 465 -6.78 10.88 3.70
CA ILE A 465 -5.37 11.08 3.95
C ILE A 465 -5.12 12.57 4.15
N THR A 466 -4.62 12.95 5.33
CA THR A 466 -4.46 14.36 5.70
C THR A 466 -3.24 14.60 6.55
N TYR A 467 -2.72 15.82 6.54
CA TYR A 467 -1.60 16.20 7.38
C TYR A 467 -2.04 16.44 8.84
N ASN A 468 -3.08 17.28 9.04
CA ASN A 468 -3.58 17.75 10.34
C ASN A 468 -5.01 17.25 10.68
N GLY A 469 -5.41 16.09 10.17
CA GLY A 469 -6.68 15.44 10.51
C GLY A 469 -7.89 16.02 9.77
N GLY A 470 -8.68 16.86 10.44
CA GLY A 470 -9.88 17.46 9.86
C GLY A 470 -11.19 16.72 10.10
N SER A 471 -12.27 17.41 9.77
CA SER A 471 -13.63 17.01 10.07
C SER A 471 -14.59 17.84 9.22
N ALA A 472 -15.75 17.27 8.91
CA ALA A 472 -16.87 18.03 8.35
C ALA A 472 -17.46 19.06 9.33
N TRP A 473 -16.90 19.23 10.54
CA TRP A 473 -17.51 20.01 11.64
C TRP A 473 -18.93 19.49 11.90
N PRO A 474 -19.90 20.17 12.54
CA PRO A 474 -21.29 19.72 12.44
C PRO A 474 -21.71 19.79 10.96
N TRP A 475 -21.63 18.66 10.22
CA TRP A 475 -22.26 18.52 8.90
C TRP A 475 -23.72 18.94 8.97
N ASN A 476 -24.32 18.72 10.12
CA ASN A 476 -25.67 19.02 10.51
C ASN A 476 -25.70 19.81 11.83
N ASP A 477 -26.73 20.61 12.03
CA ASP A 477 -26.94 21.28 13.31
C ASP A 477 -27.44 20.33 14.41
N ALA A 478 -27.45 20.80 15.67
CA ALA A 478 -27.90 20.01 16.81
C ALA A 478 -29.38 19.58 16.71
N THR A 479 -30.22 20.35 16.01
CA THR A 479 -31.63 20.02 15.80
C THR A 479 -31.77 18.85 14.83
N VAL A 480 -30.98 18.83 13.76
CA VAL A 480 -30.93 17.71 12.82
C VAL A 480 -30.38 16.48 13.52
N LEU A 481 -29.29 16.58 14.29
CA LEU A 481 -28.76 15.45 15.06
C LEU A 481 -29.79 14.88 16.03
N ALA A 482 -30.62 15.72 16.67
CA ALA A 482 -31.66 15.28 17.59
C ALA A 482 -32.86 14.60 16.91
N ASN A 483 -33.07 14.83 15.60
CA ASN A 483 -34.22 14.32 14.84
C ASN A 483 -33.82 13.31 13.74
N ALA A 484 -32.52 13.09 13.51
CA ALA A 484 -32.03 12.15 12.53
C ALA A 484 -32.41 10.72 12.93
N SER A 485 -33.04 9.99 12.01
CA SER A 485 -33.41 8.58 12.22
C SER A 485 -32.24 7.62 12.04
N GLY A 486 -31.12 8.07 11.46
CA GLY A 486 -29.95 7.26 11.17
C GLY A 486 -28.62 8.02 11.28
N PRO A 487 -27.48 7.35 10.99
CA PRO A 487 -26.17 7.97 11.03
C PRO A 487 -26.07 9.04 9.93
N THR A 488 -25.60 10.21 10.32
CA THR A 488 -25.53 11.40 9.44
C THR A 488 -24.19 11.52 8.72
N ARG A 489 -23.25 10.63 9.03
CA ARG A 489 -21.93 10.52 8.40
C ARG A 489 -21.56 9.06 8.30
N ARG A 490 -21.00 8.70 7.14
CA ARG A 490 -20.40 7.38 6.88
C ARG A 490 -19.06 7.62 6.21
N TYR A 491 -18.01 7.06 6.79
CA TYR A 491 -16.67 7.04 6.22
C TYR A 491 -16.39 5.60 5.87
N ASN A 492 -16.81 5.21 4.68
CA ASN A 492 -16.62 3.88 4.17
C ASN A 492 -15.25 3.80 3.50
N TYR A 493 -14.65 2.63 3.56
CA TYR A 493 -13.43 2.34 2.85
C TYR A 493 -13.70 1.24 1.83
N ASP A 494 -13.62 1.63 0.57
CA ASP A 494 -13.75 0.74 -0.57
C ASP A 494 -12.42 0.03 -0.81
N LEU A 495 -12.41 -1.30 -0.74
CA LEU A 495 -11.21 -2.10 -0.93
C LEU A 495 -10.74 -2.09 -2.40
N ASP A 496 -11.64 -1.83 -3.35
CA ASP A 496 -11.34 -1.82 -4.77
C ASP A 496 -10.33 -0.72 -5.11
N VAL A 497 -10.22 0.33 -4.30
CA VAL A 497 -9.22 1.40 -4.45
C VAL A 497 -7.78 0.89 -4.32
N THR A 498 -7.56 -0.25 -3.66
CA THR A 498 -6.22 -0.85 -3.56
C THR A 498 -5.88 -1.77 -4.72
N GLU A 499 -6.89 -2.39 -5.35
CA GLU A 499 -6.73 -3.24 -6.52
C GLU A 499 -6.70 -2.42 -7.82
N PHE A 500 -7.52 -1.38 -7.89
CA PHE A 500 -7.67 -0.46 -9.02
C PHE A 500 -7.35 0.99 -8.59
N PRO A 501 -6.12 1.30 -8.17
CA PRO A 501 -5.79 2.61 -7.62
C PRO A 501 -5.97 3.75 -8.62
N PRO A 502 -6.30 4.97 -8.16
CA PRO A 502 -6.21 6.14 -9.02
C PRO A 502 -4.80 6.28 -9.60
N PRO A 503 -4.65 6.62 -10.89
CA PRO A 503 -3.36 6.69 -11.56
C PRO A 503 -2.47 7.77 -10.94
N CYS A 504 -1.18 7.50 -10.76
CA CYS A 504 -0.24 8.44 -10.13
C CYS A 504 -0.61 8.85 -8.70
N PHE A 505 -1.44 8.08 -7.97
CA PHE A 505 -1.76 8.45 -6.60
C PHE A 505 -0.47 8.50 -5.76
N PRO A 506 -0.27 9.53 -4.92
CA PRO A 506 0.95 9.66 -4.14
C PRO A 506 1.23 8.44 -3.27
N VAL A 507 2.52 8.16 -3.08
CA VAL A 507 3.00 7.11 -2.18
C VAL A 507 3.89 7.70 -1.09
N PRO A 508 3.83 7.18 0.14
CA PRO A 508 4.68 7.60 1.24
C PRO A 508 6.16 7.33 0.94
N LEU A 509 7.02 8.35 1.04
CA LEU A 509 8.45 8.19 0.71
C LEU A 509 9.21 7.25 1.67
N ASN A 510 8.72 7.09 2.89
CA ASN A 510 9.39 6.37 3.96
C ASN A 510 8.64 5.13 4.46
N LEU A 511 7.58 4.71 3.77
CA LEU A 511 6.82 3.50 4.11
C LEU A 511 7.07 2.42 3.06
N TRP A 512 7.91 1.46 3.45
CA TRP A 512 8.34 0.37 2.59
C TRP A 512 7.90 -0.96 3.18
N LYS A 513 7.48 -1.90 2.32
CA LYS A 513 7.15 -3.27 2.71
C LYS A 513 8.06 -4.27 2.01
N ASP A 514 8.34 -5.35 2.72
CA ASP A 514 9.11 -6.47 2.18
C ASP A 514 8.23 -7.31 1.25
N VAL A 515 8.69 -7.51 0.02
CA VAL A 515 8.00 -8.35 -0.99
C VAL A 515 8.63 -9.72 -1.07
N SER A 516 9.96 -9.78 -1.04
CA SER A 516 10.69 -11.03 -1.17
C SER A 516 11.99 -11.02 -0.38
N TRP A 517 12.40 -12.22 0.02
CA TRP A 517 13.68 -12.50 0.66
C TRP A 517 14.20 -13.83 0.12
N THR A 518 15.43 -13.86 -0.36
CA THR A 518 16.02 -15.07 -0.97
C THR A 518 17.52 -15.12 -0.71
N GLU A 519 18.00 -16.25 -0.20
CA GLU A 519 19.43 -16.52 -0.08
C GLU A 519 20.04 -16.84 -1.46
N ILE A 520 21.16 -16.20 -1.79
CA ILE A 520 21.92 -16.45 -3.01
C ILE A 520 23.12 -17.33 -2.65
N PHE A 521 23.22 -18.49 -3.31
CA PHE A 521 24.30 -19.46 -3.08
C PHE A 521 25.52 -19.24 -3.97
N ASP A 522 25.43 -18.43 -5.02
CA ASP A 522 26.58 -18.06 -5.83
C ASP A 522 27.36 -16.94 -5.16
N SER A 523 28.61 -17.21 -4.82
CA SER A 523 29.54 -16.27 -4.18
C SER A 523 30.68 -15.82 -5.10
N ARG A 524 30.66 -16.18 -6.40
CA ARG A 524 31.78 -15.93 -7.32
C ARG A 524 31.55 -14.74 -8.24
N SER A 525 30.30 -14.45 -8.56
CA SER A 525 29.90 -13.30 -9.36
C SER A 525 29.99 -12.00 -8.55
N ASP A 526 30.08 -10.87 -9.24
CA ASP A 526 29.98 -9.55 -8.60
C ASP A 526 28.59 -9.33 -8.02
N LEU A 527 28.48 -8.62 -6.89
CA LEU A 527 27.21 -8.46 -6.18
C LEU A 527 26.16 -7.76 -7.04
N ALA A 528 26.58 -6.74 -7.81
CA ALA A 528 25.73 -5.99 -8.74
C ALA A 528 25.12 -6.86 -9.84
N SER A 529 25.77 -7.97 -10.23
CA SER A 529 25.22 -8.89 -11.25
C SER A 529 23.94 -9.64 -10.82
N HIS A 530 23.52 -9.46 -9.55
CA HIS A 530 22.27 -10.01 -9.03
C HIS A 530 21.13 -8.97 -8.95
N LEU A 531 21.39 -7.72 -9.34
CA LEU A 531 20.37 -6.71 -9.58
C LEU A 531 19.54 -7.07 -10.82
N PRO A 532 18.31 -6.54 -10.96
CA PRO A 532 17.49 -6.76 -12.14
C PRO A 532 18.12 -6.07 -13.35
N GLU A 533 18.23 -6.76 -14.48
CA GLU A 533 18.65 -6.15 -15.77
C GLU A 533 17.74 -4.99 -16.23
#